data_AF-A0A1Y1Z9Y6-F1
#
_entry.id   AF-A0A1Y1Z9Y6-F1
#
_cell.length_a   1.000
_cell.length_b   1.000
_cell.length_c   1.000
_cell.angle_alpha   90.00
_cell.angle_beta   90.00
_cell.angle_gamma   90.00
#
_symmetry.space_group_name_H-M   'P 1'
#
loop_
_entity.id
_entity.type
_entity.pdbx_description
1 polymer ?
#
loop_
_entity_poly.entity_id
_entity_poly.type
_entity_poly.pdbx_seq_one_letter_code
_entity_poly.pdbx_strand_id
1 'polypeptide(L)'
;MTTTKSHSNAAAEKDDFWSSVSAISQASRFHKESTENQSKDVDLPGVNLAVNSVDLLVDSRLLLKAGTHYGLVGRNGIGKSTLLKSIGFGKLIGFPRNISTLYIEQLQESETQTFSRTVFETVLSVNVQRCALMDRISLLEEALDINTPAALNKAAYSVISQQANEQAELDNQDAIKRSGKRGMEARNKALQSEANAVAISEQLANAEALPTIEASA
;
A
#
# COMPACT_ATOMS: atom_id res chain seq x y z
N MET A 1 29.96 -20.07 -20.41
CA MET A 1 29.97 -19.67 -18.99
C MET A 1 29.09 -18.44 -18.85
N THR A 2 27.80 -18.65 -18.61
CA THR A 2 26.77 -17.61 -18.49
C THR A 2 26.64 -17.21 -17.03
N THR A 3 26.90 -15.95 -16.72
CA THR A 3 26.77 -15.36 -15.39
C THR A 3 25.36 -14.81 -15.20
N THR A 4 24.49 -15.57 -14.55
CA THR A 4 23.22 -15.10 -13.98
C THR A 4 23.51 -14.28 -12.72
N LYS A 5 23.41 -12.95 -12.81
CA LYS A 5 23.48 -12.05 -11.64
C LYS A 5 22.08 -11.78 -11.09
N SER A 6 21.85 -12.38 -9.94
CA SER A 6 20.96 -12.00 -8.82
C SER A 6 20.34 -10.59 -8.87
N HIS A 7 19.03 -10.53 -9.16
CA HIS A 7 18.16 -9.38 -8.84
C HIS A 7 17.31 -9.59 -7.57
N SER A 8 17.59 -10.62 -6.77
CA SER A 8 16.73 -11.02 -5.64
C SER A 8 17.03 -10.35 -4.30
N ASN A 9 18.05 -9.49 -4.18
CA ASN A 9 18.54 -9.04 -2.85
C ASN A 9 17.93 -7.72 -2.32
N ALA A 10 17.36 -6.86 -3.17
CA ALA A 10 16.90 -5.53 -2.75
C ALA A 10 15.55 -5.53 -2.01
N ALA A 11 14.69 -6.51 -2.26
CA ALA A 11 13.40 -6.64 -1.57
C ALA A 11 13.58 -7.15 -0.13
N ALA A 12 14.48 -8.13 0.07
CA ALA A 12 14.77 -8.70 1.39
C ALA A 12 15.42 -7.69 2.34
N GLU A 13 16.33 -6.82 1.86
CA GLU A 13 16.93 -5.75 2.67
C GLU A 13 15.92 -4.66 3.07
N LYS A 14 14.93 -4.37 2.21
CA LYS A 14 13.88 -3.38 2.52
C LYS A 14 12.92 -3.88 3.59
N ASP A 15 12.61 -5.18 3.61
CA ASP A 15 11.78 -5.79 4.65
C ASP A 15 12.48 -5.85 6.01
N ASP A 16 13.80 -6.08 6.04
CA ASP A 16 14.59 -6.06 7.26
C ASP A 16 14.62 -4.67 7.91
N PHE A 17 14.75 -3.60 7.11
CA PHE A 17 14.68 -2.22 7.62
C PHE A 17 13.35 -1.93 8.33
N TRP A 18 12.21 -2.29 7.72
CA TRP A 18 10.90 -2.00 8.32
C TRP A 18 10.61 -2.80 9.58
N SER A 19 11.25 -3.96 9.77
CA SER A 19 11.15 -4.72 11.01
C SER A 19 11.73 -3.97 12.22
N SER A 20 12.75 -3.14 11.96
CA SER A 20 13.43 -2.34 12.99
C SER A 20 12.77 -0.99 13.28
N VAL A 21 11.85 -0.51 12.43
CA VAL A 21 11.29 0.83 12.53
C VAL A 21 9.92 0.80 13.20
N SER A 22 9.78 1.53 14.31
CA SER A 22 8.50 1.78 14.97
C SER A 22 8.10 3.23 14.76
N ALA A 23 6.97 3.47 14.09
CA ALA A 23 6.45 4.80 13.81
C ALA A 23 4.96 4.86 14.16
N ILE A 24 4.62 5.48 15.29
CA ILE A 24 3.26 5.54 15.80
C ILE A 24 2.90 6.97 16.18
N SER A 25 1.68 7.40 15.83
CA SER A 25 1.06 8.58 16.44
C SER A 25 0.05 8.12 17.49
N GLN A 26 -0.21 8.96 18.49
CA GLN A 26 -1.41 8.83 19.32
C GLN A 26 -2.64 8.99 18.42
N ALA A 27 -3.08 7.89 17.82
CA ALA A 27 -4.40 7.81 17.25
C ALA A 27 -5.36 7.99 18.43
N SER A 28 -5.85 9.21 18.61
CA SER A 28 -6.76 9.55 19.69
C SER A 28 -7.87 8.52 19.69
N ARG A 29 -7.97 7.75 20.79
CA ARG A 29 -9.07 6.81 21.07
C ARG A 29 -10.44 7.52 21.04
N PHE A 30 -10.43 8.85 20.94
CA PHE A 30 -11.58 9.75 20.96
C PHE A 30 -11.66 10.73 19.77
N HIS A 31 -10.76 10.72 18.78
CA HIS A 31 -11.01 11.53 17.57
C HIS A 31 -12.12 10.88 16.74
N LYS A 32 -13.29 11.51 16.85
CA LYS A 32 -14.50 11.33 16.04
C LYS A 32 -14.29 11.65 14.54
N GLU A 33 -13.15 11.36 13.94
CA GLU A 33 -12.93 11.60 12.50
C GLU A 33 -13.28 10.34 11.68
N SER A 34 -14.50 9.85 11.93
CA SER A 34 -15.15 8.79 11.15
C SER A 34 -16.39 9.34 10.43
N THR A 35 -16.33 10.62 10.07
CA THR A 35 -17.18 11.26 9.09
C THR A 35 -16.26 12.14 8.26
N GLU A 36 -15.88 11.67 7.08
CA GLU A 36 -15.49 12.52 5.94
C GLU A 36 -14.73 13.81 6.28
N ASN A 37 -13.57 13.73 6.91
CA ASN A 37 -12.66 14.87 6.89
C ASN A 37 -12.06 14.94 5.48
N GLN A 38 -12.72 15.69 4.59
CA GLN A 38 -12.21 16.06 3.27
C GLN A 38 -11.02 17.04 3.37
N SER A 39 -10.68 17.48 4.58
CA SER A 39 -9.50 18.30 4.82
C SER A 39 -8.25 17.56 4.36
N LYS A 40 -7.43 18.27 3.58
CA LYS A 40 -6.10 17.82 3.15
C LYS A 40 -5.03 18.17 4.18
N ASP A 41 -5.44 18.64 5.35
CA ASP A 41 -4.56 18.97 6.47
C ASP A 41 -4.25 17.71 7.28
N VAL A 42 -3.03 17.62 7.81
CA VAL A 42 -2.54 16.54 8.67
C VAL A 42 -2.29 17.13 10.04
N ASP A 43 -2.98 16.66 11.07
CA ASP A 43 -2.69 16.98 12.48
C ASP A 43 -2.51 15.69 13.26
N LEU A 44 -1.27 15.34 13.55
CA LEU A 44 -0.90 14.12 14.26
C LEU A 44 -0.25 14.46 15.59
N PRO A 45 -0.99 14.34 16.72
CA PRO A 45 -0.41 14.45 18.04
C PRO A 45 0.37 13.20 18.44
N GLY A 46 1.33 13.37 19.36
CA GLY A 46 2.06 12.27 19.99
C GLY A 46 2.72 11.30 19.00
N VAL A 47 3.37 11.84 17.97
CA VAL A 47 4.22 11.10 17.03
C VAL A 47 5.47 10.65 17.76
N ASN A 48 5.65 9.33 17.81
CA ASN A 48 6.82 8.63 18.31
C ASN A 48 7.45 7.85 17.15
N LEU A 49 8.75 8.04 16.96
CA LEU A 49 9.53 7.35 15.94
C LEU A 49 10.78 6.77 16.58
N ALA A 50 10.95 5.46 16.47
CA ALA A 50 12.12 4.75 16.95
C ALA A 50 12.67 3.84 15.85
N VAL A 51 13.98 3.66 15.85
CA VAL A 51 14.68 2.68 15.02
C VAL A 51 15.48 1.77 15.95
N ASN A 52 15.21 0.47 15.88
CA ASN A 52 15.65 -0.51 16.86
C ASN A 52 15.23 -0.09 18.27
N SER A 53 16.21 0.22 19.13
CA SER A 53 15.99 0.68 20.51
C SER A 53 16.36 2.16 20.70
N VAL A 54 16.46 2.93 19.60
CA VAL A 54 16.83 4.34 19.62
C VAL A 54 15.62 5.19 19.24
N ASP A 55 15.16 5.99 20.19
CA ASP A 55 14.11 6.97 19.95
C ASP A 55 14.67 8.17 19.16
N LEU A 56 14.04 8.44 18.02
CA LEU A 56 14.37 9.58 17.14
C LEU A 56 13.42 10.76 17.37
N LEU A 57 12.14 10.47 17.59
CA LEU A 57 11.10 11.44 17.94
C LEU A 57 10.29 10.88 19.10
N VAL A 58 10.07 11.71 20.12
CA VAL A 58 9.25 11.36 21.29
C VAL A 58 8.17 12.42 21.44
N ASP A 59 6.92 11.96 21.56
CA ASP A 59 5.72 12.77 21.82
C ASP A 59 5.62 14.08 21.01
N SER A 60 5.98 14.01 19.72
CA SER A 60 6.04 15.18 18.84
C SER A 60 4.71 15.41 18.14
N ARG A 61 4.31 16.67 17.89
CA ARG A 61 3.13 16.98 17.09
C ARG A 61 3.53 17.33 15.65
N LEU A 62 3.01 16.58 14.68
CA LEU A 62 3.21 16.84 13.26
C LEU A 62 1.96 17.53 12.68
N LEU A 63 2.09 18.80 12.33
CA LEU A 63 1.04 19.60 11.70
C LEU A 63 1.47 20.01 10.29
N LEU A 64 0.77 19.51 9.26
CA LEU A 64 0.99 19.86 7.87
C LEU A 64 -0.30 20.44 7.29
N LYS A 65 -0.24 21.66 6.78
CA LYS A 65 -1.37 22.30 6.10
C LYS A 65 -1.27 22.11 4.59
N ALA A 66 -2.42 21.92 3.96
CA ALA A 66 -2.52 21.83 2.52
C ALA A 66 -1.95 23.10 1.85
N GLY A 67 -1.20 22.91 0.76
CA GLY A 67 -0.59 24.01 0.00
C GLY A 67 0.61 24.69 0.67
N THR A 68 1.11 24.15 1.79
CA THR A 68 2.27 24.71 2.49
C THR A 68 3.53 23.87 2.25
N HIS A 69 4.66 24.53 2.01
CA HIS A 69 5.96 23.88 1.86
C HIS A 69 6.74 23.91 3.18
N TYR A 70 7.19 22.75 3.63
CA TYR A 70 7.92 22.58 4.89
C TYR A 70 9.35 22.09 4.63
N GLY A 71 10.31 22.62 5.39
CA GLY A 71 11.69 22.16 5.39
C GLY A 71 12.04 21.51 6.72
N LEU A 72 12.61 20.31 6.69
CA LEU A 72 13.07 19.62 7.89
C LEU A 72 14.58 19.84 8.10
N VAL A 73 14.93 20.62 9.12
CA VAL A 73 16.31 20.99 9.45
C VAL A 73 16.73 20.33 10.75
N GLY A 74 17.97 19.86 10.81
CA GLY A 74 18.53 19.19 11.98
C GLY A 74 19.87 18.53 11.68
N ARG A 75 20.55 18.07 12.73
CA ARG A 75 21.83 17.33 12.61
C ARG A 75 21.65 16.05 11.80
N ASN A 76 22.73 15.59 11.17
CA ASN A 76 22.72 14.29 10.51
C ASN A 76 22.52 13.19 11.55
N GLY A 77 21.73 12.17 11.21
CA GLY A 77 21.41 11.06 12.13
C GLY A 77 20.24 11.29 13.09
N ILE A 78 19.62 12.48 13.11
CA ILE A 78 18.46 12.76 14.02
C ILE A 78 17.12 12.15 13.55
N GLY A 79 17.12 11.37 12.46
CA GLY A 79 15.92 10.70 11.97
C GLY A 79 15.11 11.44 10.90
N LYS A 80 15.65 12.48 10.26
CA LYS A 80 14.96 13.25 9.20
C LYS A 80 14.47 12.37 8.05
N SER A 81 15.39 11.63 7.44
CA SER A 81 15.06 10.73 6.34
C SER A 81 14.20 9.57 6.81
N THR A 82 14.35 9.12 8.06
CA THR A 82 13.51 8.08 8.65
C THR A 82 12.06 8.54 8.77
N LEU A 83 11.81 9.76 9.27
CA LEU A 83 10.46 10.33 9.35
C LEU A 83 9.83 10.43 7.96
N LEU A 84 10.57 10.97 6.99
CA LEU A 84 10.08 11.11 5.60
C LEU A 84 9.81 9.75 4.95
N LYS A 85 10.67 8.75 5.17
CA LYS A 85 10.42 7.37 4.73
C LYS A 85 9.18 6.78 5.39
N SER A 86 9.03 6.90 6.71
CA SER A 86 7.87 6.34 7.41
C SER A 86 6.53 6.94 6.94
N ILE A 87 6.51 8.24 6.60
CA ILE A 87 5.34 8.89 5.99
C ILE A 87 5.16 8.42 4.53
N GLY A 88 6.25 8.42 3.75
CA GLY A 88 6.32 8.01 2.34
C GLY A 88 5.77 6.62 2.04
N PHE A 89 6.20 5.64 2.84
CA PHE A 89 5.83 4.24 2.70
C PHE A 89 4.58 3.85 3.49
N GLY A 90 3.88 4.81 4.09
CA GLY A 90 2.64 4.57 4.85
C GLY A 90 2.84 3.75 6.14
N LYS A 91 4.04 3.79 6.72
CA LYS A 91 4.41 3.03 7.93
C LYS A 91 4.14 3.80 9.22
N LEU A 92 3.91 5.11 9.15
CA LEU A 92 3.47 5.92 10.29
C LEU A 92 1.99 5.63 10.61
N ILE A 93 1.77 4.90 11.70
CA ILE A 93 0.41 4.60 12.18
C ILE A 93 -0.27 5.90 12.65
N GLY A 94 -1.50 6.12 12.20
CA GLY A 94 -2.28 7.32 12.49
C GLY A 94 -2.31 8.34 11.36
N PHE A 95 -1.45 8.21 10.34
CA PHE A 95 -1.47 9.10 9.17
C PHE A 95 -2.81 8.99 8.39
N PRO A 96 -3.38 10.12 7.94
CA PRO A 96 -4.68 10.14 7.25
C PRO A 96 -4.68 9.36 5.93
N ARG A 97 -5.73 8.55 5.70
CA ARG A 97 -5.85 7.68 4.50
C ARG A 97 -6.29 8.40 3.23
N ASN A 98 -6.92 9.57 3.36
CA ASN A 98 -7.37 10.39 2.22
C ASN A 98 -6.24 11.17 1.55
N ILE A 99 -5.00 11.06 2.05
CA ILE A 99 -3.83 11.75 1.54
C ILE A 99 -2.86 10.72 0.95
N SER A 100 -2.58 10.85 -0.35
CA SER A 100 -1.55 10.07 -1.02
C SER A 100 -0.17 10.67 -0.75
N THR A 101 0.75 9.87 -0.24
CA THR A 101 2.14 10.29 -0.03
C THR A 101 3.04 9.67 -1.10
N LEU A 102 3.97 10.48 -1.62
CA LEU A 102 5.06 10.00 -2.46
C LEU A 102 6.39 10.36 -1.82
N TYR A 103 7.28 9.38 -1.71
CA TYR A 103 8.65 9.59 -1.24
C TYR A 103 9.64 9.36 -2.36
N ILE A 104 10.56 10.30 -2.52
CA ILE A 104 11.64 10.24 -3.50
C ILE A 104 12.91 9.91 -2.74
N GLU A 105 13.49 8.75 -3.03
CA GLU A 105 14.77 8.34 -2.46
C GLU A 105 15.89 9.27 -2.93
N GLN A 106 16.82 9.56 -2.03
CA GLN A 106 18.03 10.28 -2.39
C GLN A 106 18.89 9.35 -3.27
N LEU A 107 19.12 9.75 -4.52
CA LEU A 107 20.01 9.02 -5.43
C LEU A 107 21.42 8.98 -4.84
N GLN A 108 21.98 7.78 -4.69
CA GLN A 108 23.39 7.61 -4.39
C GLN A 108 24.17 7.63 -5.72
N GLU A 109 25.20 8.45 -5.82
CA GLU A 109 26.04 8.62 -7.02
C GLU A 109 26.67 7.31 -7.55
N SER A 110 26.74 6.27 -6.71
CA SER A 110 27.34 4.98 -7.06
C SER A 110 26.45 4.07 -7.92
N GLU A 111 25.15 4.35 -7.99
CA GLU A 111 24.24 3.58 -8.84
C GLU A 111 24.17 4.22 -10.21
N THR A 112 25.22 3.99 -11.02
CA THR A 112 25.09 4.07 -12.48
C THR A 112 24.20 2.93 -12.95
N GLN A 113 22.92 2.96 -12.57
CA GLN A 113 21.92 2.08 -13.15
C GLN A 113 21.89 2.45 -14.63
N THR A 114 22.19 1.48 -15.50
CA THR A 114 21.88 1.62 -16.92
C THR A 114 20.37 1.77 -17.01
N PHE A 115 19.89 3.02 -17.04
CA PHE A 115 18.48 3.31 -17.22
C PHE A 115 18.10 2.87 -18.64
N SER A 116 17.65 1.62 -18.79
CA SER A 116 17.08 1.14 -20.05
C SER A 116 15.71 1.78 -20.32
N ARG A 117 15.10 2.37 -19.29
CA ARG A 117 13.79 3.01 -19.32
C ARG A 117 13.94 4.51 -19.51
N THR A 118 12.97 5.10 -20.18
CA THR A 118 12.92 6.56 -20.33
C THR A 118 12.62 7.23 -18.99
N VAL A 119 12.96 8.52 -18.86
CA VAL A 119 12.58 9.33 -17.68
C VAL A 119 11.07 9.29 -17.48
N PHE A 120 10.31 9.36 -18.58
CA PHE A 120 8.87 9.28 -18.58
C PHE A 120 8.37 7.94 -18.01
N GLU A 121 8.85 6.81 -18.53
CA GLU A 121 8.51 5.47 -18.02
C GLU A 121 8.86 5.30 -16.54
N THR A 122 9.99 5.86 -16.12
CA THR A 122 10.44 5.79 -14.73
C THR A 122 9.44 6.49 -13.81
N VAL A 123 9.07 7.73 -14.13
CA VAL A 123 8.05 8.50 -13.38
C VAL A 123 6.69 7.78 -13.40
N LEU A 124 6.30 7.24 -14.56
CA LEU A 124 5.02 6.54 -14.70
C LEU A 124 4.97 5.24 -13.90
N SER A 125 6.09 4.52 -13.77
CA SER A 125 6.20 3.25 -13.05
C SER A 125 6.04 3.38 -11.54
N VAL A 126 6.25 4.58 -10.98
CA VAL A 126 6.09 4.87 -9.55
C VAL A 126 4.61 4.87 -9.13
N ASN A 127 3.69 5.09 -10.08
CA ASN A 127 2.26 5.04 -9.78
C ASN A 127 1.75 3.59 -9.75
N VAL A 128 1.85 2.97 -8.57
CA VAL A 128 1.45 1.57 -8.31
C VAL A 128 0.02 1.28 -8.76
N GLN A 129 -0.92 2.17 -8.47
CA GLN A 129 -2.33 1.98 -8.85
C GLN A 129 -2.50 1.96 -10.37
N ARG A 130 -1.85 2.90 -11.07
CA ARG A 130 -1.88 2.95 -12.53
C ARG A 130 -1.27 1.69 -13.14
N CYS A 131 -0.13 1.23 -12.61
CA CYS A 131 0.50 -0.01 -13.06
C CYS A 131 -0.43 -1.22 -12.86
N ALA A 132 -1.00 -1.40 -11.68
CA ALA A 132 -1.92 -2.50 -11.39
C ALA A 132 -3.16 -2.48 -12.30
N LEU A 133 -3.72 -1.31 -12.60
CA LEU A 133 -4.84 -1.19 -13.53
C LEU A 133 -4.44 -1.53 -14.97
N MET A 134 -3.26 -1.11 -15.41
CA MET A 134 -2.74 -1.45 -16.75
C MET A 134 -2.51 -2.96 -16.90
N ASP A 135 -1.96 -3.61 -15.88
CA ASP A 135 -1.75 -5.07 -15.87
C ASP A 135 -3.08 -5.82 -15.98
N ARG A 136 -4.13 -5.35 -15.28
CA ARG A 136 -5.48 -5.92 -15.37
C ARG A 136 -6.11 -5.71 -16.74
N ILE A 137 -5.95 -4.53 -17.33
CA ILE A 137 -6.45 -4.24 -18.68
C ILE A 137 -5.77 -5.18 -19.68
N SER A 138 -4.44 -5.30 -19.65
CA SER A 138 -3.69 -6.20 -20.53
C SER A 138 -4.17 -7.64 -20.41
N LEU A 139 -4.38 -8.11 -19.17
CA LEU A 139 -4.87 -9.47 -18.91
C LEU A 139 -6.26 -9.71 -19.52
N LEU A 140 -7.16 -8.74 -19.38
CA LEU A 140 -8.51 -8.84 -19.95
C LEU A 140 -8.50 -8.73 -21.48
N GLU A 141 -7.67 -7.86 -22.05
CA GLU A 141 -7.49 -7.73 -23.50
C GLU A 141 -6.97 -9.03 -24.12
N GLU A 142 -5.94 -9.64 -23.53
CA GLU A 142 -5.42 -10.94 -23.98
C GLU A 142 -6.50 -12.04 -23.96
N ALA A 143 -7.36 -12.05 -22.94
CA ALA A 143 -8.46 -13.00 -22.85
C ALA A 143 -9.55 -12.75 -23.89
N LEU A 144 -9.83 -11.48 -24.21
CA LEU A 144 -10.76 -11.07 -25.25
C LEU A 144 -10.25 -11.46 -26.64
N ASP A 145 -8.95 -11.34 -26.90
CA ASP A 145 -8.33 -11.74 -28.17
C ASP A 145 -8.40 -13.27 -28.39
N ILE A 146 -8.20 -14.06 -27.34
CA ILE A 146 -8.36 -15.52 -27.39
C ILE A 146 -9.83 -15.89 -27.63
N ASN A 147 -10.77 -15.10 -27.10
CA ASN A 147 -12.23 -15.24 -27.28
C ASN A 147 -12.77 -16.65 -26.98
N THR A 148 -12.23 -17.31 -25.94
CA THR A 148 -12.75 -18.58 -25.44
C THR A 148 -13.41 -18.37 -24.07
N PRO A 149 -14.51 -19.07 -23.77
CA PRO A 149 -15.21 -18.91 -22.49
C PRO A 149 -14.29 -19.25 -21.30
N ALA A 150 -13.40 -20.24 -21.45
CA ALA A 150 -12.42 -20.59 -20.42
C ALA A 150 -11.40 -19.48 -20.16
N ALA A 151 -10.85 -18.84 -21.22
CA ALA A 151 -9.90 -17.74 -21.07
C ALA A 151 -10.57 -16.50 -20.46
N LEU A 152 -11.78 -16.14 -20.90
CA LEU A 152 -12.54 -15.03 -20.33
C LEU A 152 -12.89 -15.26 -18.86
N ASN A 153 -13.40 -16.45 -18.51
CA ASN A 153 -13.75 -16.77 -17.13
C ASN A 153 -12.52 -16.71 -16.23
N LYS A 154 -11.40 -17.31 -16.66
CA LYS A 154 -10.14 -17.27 -15.91
C LYS A 154 -9.65 -15.83 -15.68
N ALA A 155 -9.74 -14.98 -16.70
CA ALA A 155 -9.34 -13.59 -16.62
C ALA A 155 -10.27 -12.74 -15.74
N ALA A 156 -11.58 -12.96 -15.83
CA ALA A 156 -12.56 -12.30 -14.98
C ALA A 156 -12.35 -12.69 -13.51
N TYR A 157 -12.23 -13.99 -13.21
CA TYR A 157 -12.02 -14.48 -11.85
C TYR A 157 -10.66 -14.05 -11.27
N SER A 158 -9.60 -13.92 -12.09
CA SER A 158 -8.31 -13.40 -11.61
C SER A 158 -8.40 -11.94 -11.16
N VAL A 159 -9.10 -11.10 -11.92
CA VAL A 159 -9.34 -9.69 -11.55
C VAL A 159 -10.22 -9.60 -10.31
N ILE A 160 -11.31 -10.36 -10.24
CA ILE A 160 -12.22 -10.38 -9.08
C ILE A 160 -11.49 -10.89 -7.83
N SER A 161 -10.67 -11.93 -7.96
CA SER A 161 -9.83 -12.47 -6.87
C SER A 161 -8.84 -11.43 -6.35
N GLN A 162 -8.14 -10.73 -7.26
CA GLN A 162 -7.24 -9.66 -6.88
C GLN A 162 -7.95 -8.54 -6.11
N GLN A 163 -9.13 -8.11 -6.58
CA GLN A 163 -9.93 -7.08 -5.90
C GLN A 163 -10.43 -7.54 -4.53
N ALA A 164 -10.85 -8.80 -4.41
CA ALA A 164 -11.31 -9.37 -3.15
C ALA A 164 -10.18 -9.44 -2.11
N ASN A 165 -8.97 -9.82 -2.53
CA ASN A 165 -7.78 -9.81 -1.67
C ASN A 165 -7.41 -8.41 -1.22
N GLU A 166 -7.37 -7.43 -2.13
CA GLU A 166 -7.11 -6.03 -1.82
C GLU A 166 -8.12 -5.47 -0.80
N GLN A 167 -9.40 -5.81 -0.98
CA GLN A 167 -10.46 -5.39 -0.06
C GLN A 167 -10.30 -6.05 1.33
N ALA A 168 -9.96 -7.34 1.37
CA ALA A 168 -9.71 -8.06 2.62
C ALA A 168 -8.52 -7.48 3.40
N GLU A 169 -7.42 -7.13 2.71
CA GLU A 169 -6.27 -6.46 3.33
C GLU A 169 -6.65 -5.10 3.93
N LEU A 170 -7.39 -4.28 3.18
CA LEU A 170 -7.84 -2.96 3.63
C LEU A 170 -8.73 -3.07 4.88
N ASP A 171 -9.67 -4.03 4.87
CA ASP A 171 -10.58 -4.29 5.99
C ASP A 171 -9.83 -4.88 7.20
N ASN A 172 -8.83 -5.72 7.00
CA ASN A 172 -8.00 -6.25 8.08
C ASN A 172 -7.15 -5.14 8.73
N GLN A 173 -6.54 -4.26 7.93
CA GLN A 173 -5.86 -3.07 8.47
C GLN A 173 -6.81 -2.17 9.27
N ASP A 174 -8.05 -2.06 8.83
CA ASP A 174 -9.09 -1.32 9.54
C ASP A 174 -9.51 -1.99 10.86
N ALA A 175 -9.58 -3.32 10.89
CA ALA A 175 -9.86 -4.11 12.08
C ALA A 175 -8.75 -3.98 13.14
N ILE A 176 -7.48 -3.94 12.72
CA ILE A 176 -6.33 -3.73 13.61
C ILE A 176 -6.38 -2.33 14.26
N LYS A 177 -6.80 -1.32 13.50
CA LYS A 177 -6.76 0.09 13.94
C LYS A 177 -7.96 0.51 14.81
N ARG A 178 -9.08 -0.21 14.79
CA ARG A 178 -10.32 0.17 15.51
C ARG A 178 -10.52 -0.61 16.82
N SER A 179 -11.22 0.00 17.78
CA SER A 179 -11.51 -0.60 19.10
C SER A 179 -12.98 -0.45 19.52
N GLY A 180 -13.38 -1.16 20.58
CA GLY A 180 -14.76 -1.15 21.10
C GLY A 180 -15.78 -1.72 20.12
N LYS A 181 -17.02 -1.20 20.14
CA LYS A 181 -18.12 -1.63 19.27
C LYS A 181 -17.76 -1.52 17.77
N ARG A 182 -17.07 -0.45 17.36
CA ARG A 182 -16.61 -0.24 15.98
C ARG A 182 -15.47 -1.19 15.59
N GLY A 183 -14.60 -1.54 16.55
CA GLY A 183 -13.59 -2.57 16.34
C GLY A 183 -14.22 -3.95 16.13
N MET A 184 -15.30 -4.26 16.84
CA MET A 184 -16.07 -5.49 16.63
C MET A 184 -16.71 -5.52 15.23
N GLU A 185 -17.37 -4.43 14.82
CA GLU A 185 -17.93 -4.30 13.46
C GLU A 185 -16.86 -4.43 12.37
N ALA A 186 -15.71 -3.77 12.54
CA ALA A 186 -14.59 -3.86 11.58
C ALA A 186 -13.98 -5.26 11.50
N ARG A 187 -13.86 -5.97 12.63
CA ARG A 187 -13.40 -7.38 12.64
C ARG A 187 -14.40 -8.31 11.96
N ASN A 188 -15.70 -8.13 12.22
CA ASN A 188 -16.73 -8.91 11.54
C ASN A 188 -16.69 -8.66 10.02
N LYS A 189 -16.51 -7.40 9.60
CA LYS A 189 -16.33 -7.06 8.18
C LYS A 189 -15.08 -7.71 7.59
N ALA A 190 -13.94 -7.65 8.29
CA ALA A 190 -12.69 -8.27 7.86
C ALA A 190 -12.84 -9.79 7.67
N LEU A 191 -13.51 -10.47 8.60
CA LEU A 191 -13.82 -11.91 8.48
C LEU A 191 -14.71 -12.21 7.27
N GLN A 192 -15.72 -11.37 7.00
CA GLN A 192 -16.57 -11.52 5.82
C GLN A 192 -15.79 -11.31 4.51
N SER A 193 -14.94 -10.28 4.44
CA SER A 193 -14.11 -10.03 3.26
C SER A 193 -13.09 -11.15 3.03
N GLU A 194 -12.51 -11.71 4.10
CA GLU A 194 -11.58 -12.84 4.02
C GLU A 194 -12.29 -14.10 3.52
N ALA A 195 -13.46 -14.43 4.07
CA ALA A 195 -14.28 -15.56 3.59
C ALA A 195 -14.66 -15.39 2.11
N ASN A 196 -15.03 -14.17 1.69
CA ASN A 196 -15.33 -13.87 0.29
C ASN A 196 -14.10 -14.06 -0.61
N ALA A 197 -12.93 -13.59 -0.18
CA ALA A 197 -11.68 -13.75 -0.93
C ALA A 197 -11.30 -15.23 -1.11
N VAL A 198 -11.44 -16.04 -0.06
CA VAL A 198 -11.23 -17.49 -0.12
C VAL A 198 -12.21 -18.13 -1.11
N ALA A 199 -13.51 -17.83 -1.00
CA ALA A 199 -14.52 -18.39 -1.92
C ALA A 199 -14.25 -18.03 -3.39
N ILE A 200 -13.84 -16.80 -3.67
CA ILE A 200 -13.48 -16.36 -5.03
C ILE A 200 -12.20 -17.06 -5.51
N SER A 201 -11.23 -17.28 -4.62
CA SER A 201 -10.01 -18.04 -4.97
C SER A 201 -10.30 -19.49 -5.34
N GLU A 202 -11.28 -20.13 -4.69
CA GLU A 202 -11.76 -21.47 -5.03
C GLU A 202 -12.49 -21.48 -6.38
N GLN A 203 -13.27 -20.43 -6.69
CA GLN A 203 -13.91 -20.26 -8.00
C GLN A 203 -12.89 -20.08 -9.12
N LEU A 204 -11.81 -19.34 -8.87
CA LEU A 204 -10.69 -19.20 -9.81
C LEU A 204 -10.03 -20.54 -10.12
N ALA A 205 -9.84 -21.40 -9.10
CA ALA A 205 -9.29 -22.74 -9.29
C ALA A 205 -10.20 -23.62 -10.18
N ASN A 206 -11.51 -23.35 -10.17
CA ASN A 206 -12.52 -24.07 -10.96
C ASN A 206 -12.94 -23.31 -12.23
N ALA A 207 -12.26 -22.21 -12.60
CA ALA A 207 -12.69 -21.29 -13.66
C ALA A 207 -12.74 -21.93 -15.06
N GLU A 208 -12.00 -23.01 -15.29
CA GLU A 208 -12.05 -23.76 -16.55
C GLU A 208 -13.36 -24.57 -16.73
N ALA A 209 -14.10 -24.83 -15.64
CA ALA A 209 -15.31 -25.66 -15.63
C ALA A 209 -16.62 -24.90 -15.38
N LEU A 210 -16.56 -23.58 -15.11
CA LEU A 210 -17.73 -22.76 -14.79
C LEU A 210 -18.40 -22.21 -16.07
N PRO A 211 -19.74 -22.17 -16.14
CA PRO A 211 -20.44 -21.52 -17.25
C PRO A 211 -20.16 -20.01 -17.24
N THR A 212 -20.24 -19.40 -18.43
CA THR A 212 -20.00 -17.97 -18.66
C THR A 212 -20.83 -17.12 -17.68
N ILE A 213 -20.21 -16.11 -17.06
CA ILE A 213 -20.90 -15.20 -16.15
C ILE A 213 -21.98 -14.45 -16.93
N GLU A 214 -23.25 -14.85 -16.78
CA GLU A 214 -24.38 -14.04 -17.22
C GLU A 214 -24.47 -12.82 -16.29
N ALA A 215 -24.13 -11.65 -16.83
CA ALA A 215 -24.32 -10.39 -16.14
C ALA A 215 -25.81 -10.19 -15.85
N SER A 216 -26.19 -10.25 -14.57
CA SER A 216 -27.50 -9.77 -14.14
C SER A 216 -27.47 -8.24 -14.18
N ALA A 217 -28.27 -7.68 -15.09
CA ALA A 217 -28.50 -6.25 -15.26
C ALA A 217 -29.36 -5.66 -14.15
#